data_AF-A0A7J3Y044-F1
#
_entry.id   AF-A0A7J3Y044-F1
#
_cell.length_a   1.000
_cell.length_b   1.000
_cell.length_c   1.000
_cell.angle_alpha   90.00
_cell.angle_beta   90.00
_cell.angle_gamma   90.00
#
_symmetry.space_group_name_H-M   'P 1'
#
loop_
_entity.id
_entity.type
_entity.pdbx_description
1 polymer ?
#
loop_
_entity_poly.entity_id
_entity_poly.type
_entity_poly.pdbx_seq_one_letter_code
_entity_poly.pdbx_strand_id
1 'polypeptide(L)'
;MNLTLELLVEYLIATAILIGIVIVTYVIGRMVKYFVTYMAGKTGFSDWMAKFHLGKAILRSGMTIGEFFGKVSMWLILITGTLFGLATWFALVNYAYATTLILDIVNTYVYGFVKTFIIIVVGFLLTDAFIGYVYKGGESGGQLEFLSPVGEYLRLLFYLAVLIFALDVGGLSVKTLTMILIPVVWGLTIIMIILIAGKIAVEVLERARK
;
A
#
# COMPACT_ATOMS: atom_id res chain seq x y z
N MET A 1 -25.10 -4.44 50.18
CA MET A 1 -23.99 -5.26 49.67
C MET A 1 -24.25 -5.68 48.21
N ASN A 2 -24.69 -4.74 47.35
CA ASN A 2 -25.14 -5.02 45.97
C ASN A 2 -24.29 -4.36 44.88
N LEU A 3 -23.56 -3.28 45.21
CA LEU A 3 -22.72 -2.53 44.25
C LEU A 3 -21.63 -3.39 43.59
N THR A 4 -21.05 -4.36 44.31
CA THR A 4 -20.00 -5.23 43.75
C THR A 4 -20.56 -6.27 42.78
N LEU A 5 -21.78 -6.75 43.00
CA LEU A 5 -22.43 -7.73 42.12
C LEU A 5 -22.93 -7.08 40.83
N GLU A 6 -23.50 -5.87 40.91
CA GLU A 6 -23.95 -5.11 39.74
C GLU A 6 -22.77 -4.77 38.82
N LEU A 7 -21.66 -4.26 39.38
CA LEU A 7 -20.44 -4.02 38.61
C LEU A 7 -19.93 -5.30 37.94
N LEU A 8 -19.84 -6.42 38.68
CA LEU A 8 -19.40 -7.69 38.10
C LEU A 8 -20.27 -8.14 36.93
N VAL A 9 -21.59 -7.96 37.02
CA VAL A 9 -22.51 -8.29 35.92
C VAL A 9 -22.28 -7.38 34.71
N GLU A 10 -22.07 -6.07 34.90
CA GLU A 10 -21.75 -5.14 33.81
C GLU A 10 -20.46 -5.52 33.08
N TYR A 11 -19.38 -5.84 33.82
CA TYR A 11 -18.12 -6.29 33.25
C TYR A 11 -18.27 -7.61 32.49
N LEU A 12 -19.08 -8.55 32.99
CA LEU A 12 -19.36 -9.82 32.33
C LEU A 12 -20.12 -9.61 31.01
N ILE A 13 -21.15 -8.78 31.02
CA ILE A 13 -21.93 -8.44 29.82
C ILE A 13 -21.04 -7.75 28.78
N ALA A 14 -20.25 -6.76 29.19
CA ALA A 14 -19.33 -6.05 28.30
C ALA A 14 -18.32 -7.01 27.66
N THR A 15 -17.76 -7.93 28.46
CA THR A 15 -16.81 -8.94 27.98
C THR A 15 -17.46 -9.93 27.03
N ALA A 16 -18.69 -10.38 27.32
CA ALA A 16 -19.44 -11.25 26.42
C ALA A 16 -19.72 -10.58 25.06
N ILE A 17 -20.06 -9.28 25.05
CA ILE A 17 -20.27 -8.50 23.83
C ILE A 17 -18.97 -8.37 23.03
N LEU A 18 -17.84 -8.08 23.69
CA LEU A 18 -16.52 -8.03 23.04
C LEU A 18 -16.18 -9.34 22.35
N ILE A 19 -16.37 -10.47 23.05
CA ILE A 19 -16.11 -11.80 22.49
C ILE A 19 -17.04 -12.05 21.29
N GLY A 20 -18.32 -11.70 21.41
CA GLY A 20 -19.28 -11.77 20.32
C GLY A 20 -18.84 -10.99 19.08
N ILE A 21 -18.40 -9.75 19.24
CA ILE A 21 -17.89 -8.90 18.15
C ILE A 21 -16.66 -9.53 17.50
N VAL A 22 -15.70 -10.03 18.28
CA VAL A 22 -14.49 -10.67 17.76
C VAL A 22 -14.83 -11.93 16.95
N ILE A 23 -15.76 -12.76 17.44
CA ILE A 23 -16.20 -13.97 16.73
C ILE A 23 -16.88 -13.59 15.40
N VAL A 24 -17.83 -12.65 15.43
CA VAL A 24 -18.53 -12.19 14.23
C VAL A 24 -17.54 -11.61 13.21
N THR A 25 -16.61 -10.77 13.68
CA THR A 25 -15.55 -10.19 12.86
C THR A 25 -14.65 -11.26 12.27
N TYR A 26 -14.30 -12.30 13.03
CA TYR A 26 -13.50 -13.42 12.54
C TYR A 26 -14.19 -14.16 11.40
N VAL A 27 -15.49 -14.45 11.55
CA VAL A 27 -16.28 -15.10 10.51
C VAL A 27 -16.35 -14.22 9.26
N ILE A 28 -16.68 -12.93 9.42
CA ILE A 28 -16.74 -11.96 8.30
C ILE A 28 -15.37 -11.85 7.62
N GLY A 29 -14.29 -11.72 8.37
CA GLY A 29 -12.93 -11.62 7.83
C GLY A 29 -12.55 -12.85 6.99
N ARG A 30 -12.93 -14.05 7.44
CA ARG A 30 -12.73 -15.28 6.67
C ARG A 30 -13.60 -15.29 5.41
N MET A 31 -14.87 -14.94 5.51
CA MET A 31 -15.77 -14.86 4.35
C MET A 31 -15.24 -13.87 3.29
N VAL A 32 -14.78 -12.69 3.72
CA VAL A 32 -14.19 -11.69 2.83
C VAL A 32 -12.90 -12.21 2.20
N LYS A 33 -12.03 -12.90 2.95
CA LYS A 33 -10.85 -13.55 2.35
C LYS A 33 -11.26 -14.47 1.20
N TYR A 34 -12.19 -15.39 1.46
CA TYR A 34 -12.66 -16.34 0.45
C TYR A 34 -13.26 -15.61 -0.76
N PHE A 35 -14.10 -14.60 -0.51
CA PHE A 35 -14.72 -13.81 -1.56
C PHE A 35 -13.67 -13.08 -2.42
N VAL A 36 -12.72 -12.38 -1.81
CA VAL A 36 -11.65 -11.66 -2.52
C VAL A 36 -10.77 -12.62 -3.32
N THR A 37 -10.36 -13.74 -2.73
CA THR A 37 -9.55 -14.75 -3.45
C THR A 37 -10.33 -15.37 -4.61
N TYR A 38 -11.61 -15.69 -4.41
CA TYR A 38 -12.47 -16.22 -5.46
C TYR A 38 -12.68 -15.23 -6.60
N MET A 39 -13.00 -13.97 -6.29
CA MET A 39 -13.21 -12.91 -7.27
C MET A 39 -11.93 -12.59 -8.05
N ALA A 40 -10.77 -12.58 -7.37
CA ALA A 40 -9.48 -12.35 -8.02
C ALA A 40 -9.13 -13.45 -9.03
N GLY A 41 -9.50 -14.70 -8.74
CA GLY A 41 -9.35 -15.82 -9.68
C GLY A 41 -10.35 -15.78 -10.83
N LYS A 42 -11.62 -15.44 -10.55
CA LYS A 42 -12.70 -15.46 -11.55
C LYS A 42 -12.62 -14.31 -12.57
N THR A 43 -12.17 -13.15 -12.15
CA THR A 43 -12.15 -11.94 -13.00
C THR A 43 -10.91 -11.83 -13.89
N GLY A 44 -9.94 -12.75 -13.77
CA GLY A 44 -8.64 -12.62 -14.41
C GLY A 44 -7.77 -11.50 -13.81
N PHE A 45 -8.20 -10.89 -12.70
CA PHE A 45 -7.44 -9.85 -12.00
C PHE A 45 -6.06 -10.35 -11.58
N SER A 46 -5.97 -11.60 -11.13
CA SER A 46 -4.68 -12.23 -10.78
C SER A 46 -3.72 -12.24 -11.98
N ASP A 47 -4.20 -12.64 -13.17
CA ASP A 47 -3.36 -12.73 -14.37
C ASP A 47 -2.99 -11.35 -14.90
N TRP A 48 -3.89 -10.38 -14.79
CA TRP A 48 -3.61 -8.99 -15.14
C TRP A 48 -2.55 -8.40 -14.21
N MET A 49 -2.72 -8.54 -12.89
CA MET A 49 -1.77 -8.06 -11.88
C MET A 49 -0.39 -8.71 -12.02
N ALA A 50 -0.31 -9.99 -12.42
CA ALA A 50 0.94 -10.70 -12.60
C ALA A 50 1.86 -10.08 -13.69
N LYS A 51 1.32 -9.24 -14.58
CA LYS A 51 2.12 -8.52 -15.59
C LYS A 51 2.95 -7.39 -14.98
N PHE A 52 2.52 -6.85 -13.85
CA PHE A 52 3.11 -5.71 -13.16
C PHE A 52 4.19 -6.13 -12.14
N HIS A 53 5.09 -5.20 -11.79
CA HIS A 53 6.18 -5.48 -10.85
C HIS A 53 5.65 -5.82 -9.46
N LEU A 54 4.60 -5.14 -9.00
CA LEU A 54 3.95 -5.41 -7.72
C LEU A 54 3.36 -6.83 -7.68
N GLY A 55 2.68 -7.26 -8.76
CA GLY A 55 2.13 -8.62 -8.84
C GLY A 55 3.23 -9.69 -8.88
N LYS A 56 4.32 -9.46 -9.63
CA LYS A 56 5.49 -10.35 -9.64
C LYS A 56 6.16 -10.44 -8.27
N ALA A 57 6.26 -9.32 -7.56
CA ALA A 57 6.80 -9.28 -6.20
C ALA A 57 5.94 -10.11 -5.22
N ILE A 58 4.60 -10.01 -5.34
CA ILE A 58 3.69 -10.86 -4.57
C ILE A 58 3.90 -12.35 -4.90
N LEU A 59 3.99 -12.72 -6.17
CA LEU A 59 4.19 -14.11 -6.57
C LEU A 59 5.54 -14.67 -6.07
N ARG A 60 6.60 -13.84 -6.03
CA ARG A 60 7.89 -14.21 -5.44
C ARG A 60 7.82 -14.50 -3.94
N SER A 61 6.80 -14.01 -3.23
CA SER A 61 6.58 -14.33 -1.82
C SER A 61 5.96 -15.72 -1.60
N GLY A 62 5.66 -16.47 -2.67
CA GLY A 62 5.05 -17.81 -2.58
C GLY A 62 3.53 -17.81 -2.40
N MET A 63 2.89 -16.64 -2.49
CA MET A 63 1.43 -16.50 -2.41
C MET A 63 0.84 -16.14 -3.77
N THR A 64 -0.40 -16.57 -4.03
CA THR A 64 -1.16 -16.05 -5.17
C THR A 64 -1.62 -14.61 -4.89
N ILE A 65 -1.84 -13.83 -5.94
CA ILE A 65 -2.27 -12.42 -5.82
C ILE A 65 -3.63 -12.33 -5.11
N GLY A 66 -4.58 -13.21 -5.46
CA GLY A 66 -5.87 -13.29 -4.78
C GLY A 66 -5.78 -13.68 -3.30
N GLU A 67 -4.83 -14.54 -2.94
CA GLU A 67 -4.58 -14.90 -1.54
C GLU A 67 -3.96 -13.74 -0.76
N PHE A 68 -3.02 -13.00 -1.37
CA PHE A 68 -2.40 -11.83 -0.75
C PHE A 68 -3.46 -10.77 -0.40
N PHE A 69 -4.24 -10.33 -1.38
CA PHE A 69 -5.30 -9.33 -1.14
C PHE A 69 -6.36 -9.86 -0.18
N GLY A 70 -6.74 -11.13 -0.29
CA GLY A 70 -7.68 -11.75 0.65
C GLY A 70 -7.15 -11.77 2.09
N LYS A 71 -5.85 -12.06 2.30
CA LYS A 71 -5.21 -12.00 3.62
C LYS A 71 -5.16 -10.57 4.15
N VAL A 72 -4.77 -9.59 3.33
CA VAL A 72 -4.74 -8.17 3.73
C VAL A 72 -6.13 -7.70 4.16
N SER A 73 -7.17 -7.97 3.36
CA SER A 73 -8.55 -7.62 3.70
C SER A 73 -9.04 -8.31 4.99
N MET A 74 -8.71 -9.60 5.18
CA MET A 74 -9.04 -10.32 6.41
C MET A 74 -8.37 -9.70 7.63
N TRP A 75 -7.06 -9.41 7.54
CA TRP A 75 -6.33 -8.80 8.64
C TRP A 75 -6.87 -7.41 8.98
N LEU A 76 -7.23 -6.62 7.97
CA LEU A 76 -7.87 -5.32 8.20
C LEU A 76 -9.17 -5.48 8.97
N ILE A 77 -10.07 -6.35 8.51
CA ILE A 77 -11.34 -6.60 9.20
C ILE A 77 -11.12 -7.07 10.63
N LEU A 78 -10.18 -8.00 10.85
CA LEU A 78 -9.87 -8.53 12.19
C LEU A 78 -9.35 -7.45 13.14
N ILE A 79 -8.38 -6.64 12.70
CA ILE A 79 -7.82 -5.56 13.51
C ILE A 79 -8.90 -4.52 13.80
N THR A 80 -9.64 -4.10 12.79
CA THR A 80 -10.73 -3.12 12.91
C THR A 80 -11.81 -3.60 13.87
N GLY A 81 -12.32 -4.81 13.69
CA GLY A 81 -13.38 -5.34 14.55
C GLY A 81 -12.91 -5.65 15.97
N THR A 82 -11.64 -6.03 16.17
CA THR A 82 -11.07 -6.17 17.51
C THR A 82 -11.00 -4.82 18.23
N LEU A 83 -10.51 -3.79 17.54
CA LEU A 83 -10.45 -2.44 18.10
C LEU A 83 -11.85 -1.87 18.37
N PHE A 84 -12.81 -2.08 17.46
CA PHE A 84 -14.20 -1.68 17.73
C PHE A 84 -14.81 -2.47 18.90
N GLY A 85 -14.55 -3.77 19.01
CA GLY A 85 -14.97 -4.57 20.16
C GLY A 85 -14.42 -4.04 21.48
N LEU A 86 -13.14 -3.64 21.50
CA LEU A 86 -12.53 -2.98 22.67
C LEU A 86 -13.15 -1.61 22.94
N ALA A 87 -13.38 -0.78 21.93
CA ALA A 87 -14.04 0.52 22.10
C ALA A 87 -15.45 0.36 22.70
N THR A 88 -16.22 -0.62 22.21
CA THR A 88 -17.54 -0.95 22.77
C THR A 88 -17.44 -1.43 24.22
N TRP A 89 -16.44 -2.26 24.55
CA TRP A 89 -16.22 -2.70 25.93
C TRP A 89 -15.98 -1.52 26.88
N PHE A 90 -15.08 -0.60 26.52
CA PHE A 90 -14.82 0.59 27.34
C PHE A 90 -16.04 1.52 27.44
N ALA A 91 -16.83 1.62 26.38
CA ALA A 91 -18.07 2.41 26.40
C ALA A 91 -19.09 1.82 27.39
N LEU A 92 -19.24 0.50 27.42
CA LEU A 92 -20.17 -0.19 28.32
C LEU A 92 -19.77 -0.09 29.80
N VAL A 93 -18.46 0.01 30.08
CA VAL A 93 -17.91 0.20 31.43
C VAL A 93 -17.83 1.70 31.81
N ASN A 94 -18.44 2.59 31.02
CA ASN A 94 -18.43 4.05 31.23
C ASN A 94 -17.03 4.68 31.24
N TYR A 95 -16.07 4.08 30.53
CA TYR A 95 -14.71 4.60 30.42
C TYR A 95 -14.52 5.34 29.08
N ALA A 96 -15.09 6.55 29.01
CA ALA A 96 -15.15 7.35 27.79
C ALA A 96 -13.77 7.67 27.19
N TYR A 97 -12.77 7.94 28.03
CA TYR A 97 -11.41 8.28 27.57
C TYR A 97 -10.75 7.16 26.74
N ALA A 98 -10.81 5.89 27.19
CA ALA A 98 -10.24 4.82 26.37
C ALA A 98 -11.09 4.55 25.12
N THR A 99 -12.41 4.76 25.19
CA THR A 99 -13.29 4.62 24.02
C THR A 99 -12.84 5.58 22.91
N THR A 100 -12.66 6.87 23.24
CA THR A 100 -12.21 7.87 22.27
C THR A 100 -10.80 7.57 21.76
N LEU A 101 -9.87 7.20 22.64
CA LEU A 101 -8.51 6.84 22.23
C LEU A 101 -8.49 5.69 21.23
N ILE A 102 -9.29 4.64 21.44
CA ILE A 102 -9.31 3.50 20.51
C ILE A 102 -9.92 3.89 19.17
N LEU A 103 -10.97 4.71 19.17
CA LEU A 103 -11.55 5.23 17.92
C LEU A 103 -10.56 6.11 17.15
N ASP A 104 -9.78 6.94 17.86
CA ASP A 104 -8.72 7.74 17.26
C ASP A 104 -7.59 6.87 16.68
N ILE A 105 -7.25 5.77 17.35
CA ILE A 105 -6.30 4.77 16.84
C ILE A 105 -6.83 4.13 15.55
N VAL A 106 -8.10 3.74 15.51
CA VAL A 106 -8.72 3.19 14.30
C VAL A 106 -8.67 4.21 13.16
N ASN A 107 -9.06 5.46 13.41
CA ASN A 107 -9.08 6.49 12.37
C ASN A 107 -7.66 6.86 11.88
N THR A 108 -6.70 6.96 12.79
CA THR A 108 -5.34 7.37 12.44
C THR A 108 -4.58 6.24 11.75
N TYR A 109 -4.56 5.05 12.35
CA TYR A 109 -3.67 3.98 11.90
C TYR A 109 -4.34 3.01 10.94
N VAL A 110 -5.57 2.58 11.20
CA VAL A 110 -6.25 1.62 10.31
C VAL A 110 -6.70 2.33 9.04
N TYR A 111 -7.46 3.41 9.16
CA TYR A 111 -7.92 4.14 7.98
C TYR A 111 -6.76 4.83 7.24
N GLY A 112 -5.76 5.33 7.97
CA GLY A 112 -4.48 5.77 7.42
C GLY A 112 -3.80 4.68 6.57
N PHE A 113 -3.62 3.48 7.12
CA PHE A 113 -3.06 2.35 6.40
C PHE A 113 -3.86 1.99 5.14
N VAL A 114 -5.19 1.95 5.21
CA VAL A 114 -6.04 1.63 4.05
C VAL A 114 -5.82 2.63 2.91
N LYS A 115 -5.79 3.94 3.22
CA LYS A 115 -5.49 4.98 2.22
C LYS A 115 -4.12 4.75 1.60
N THR A 116 -3.08 4.60 2.42
CA THR A 116 -1.70 4.35 1.96
C THR A 116 -1.64 3.12 1.06
N PHE A 117 -2.25 2.03 1.49
CA PHE A 117 -2.23 0.76 0.78
C PHE A 117 -2.89 0.88 -0.61
N ILE A 118 -4.07 1.50 -0.69
CA ILE A 118 -4.78 1.71 -1.95
C ILE A 118 -3.94 2.58 -2.89
N ILE A 119 -3.37 3.68 -2.38
CA ILE A 119 -2.55 4.60 -3.19
C ILE A 119 -1.30 3.91 -3.71
N ILE A 120 -0.62 3.09 -2.90
CA ILE A 120 0.56 2.32 -3.35
C ILE A 120 0.17 1.36 -4.47
N VAL A 121 -0.90 0.58 -4.28
CA VAL A 121 -1.35 -0.39 -5.28
C VAL A 121 -1.69 0.30 -6.59
N VAL A 122 -2.55 1.33 -6.56
CA VAL A 122 -2.98 2.05 -7.76
C VAL A 122 -1.81 2.81 -8.39
N GLY A 123 -1.02 3.52 -7.59
CA GLY A 123 0.09 4.33 -8.07
C GLY A 123 1.21 3.52 -8.71
N PHE A 124 1.53 2.34 -8.18
CA PHE A 124 2.52 1.44 -8.81
C PHE A 124 1.99 0.86 -10.12
N LEU A 125 0.69 0.51 -10.19
CA LEU A 125 0.07 0.06 -11.43
C LEU A 125 0.08 1.13 -12.52
N LEU A 126 -0.26 2.37 -12.15
CA LEU A 126 -0.22 3.51 -13.07
C LEU A 126 1.21 3.80 -13.54
N THR A 127 2.19 3.74 -12.63
CA THR A 127 3.60 3.92 -12.97
C THR A 127 4.06 2.87 -13.98
N ASP A 128 3.76 1.60 -13.73
CA ASP A 128 4.13 0.53 -14.65
C ASP A 128 3.46 0.65 -16.01
N ALA A 129 2.18 1.03 -16.04
CA ALA A 129 1.46 1.28 -17.27
C ALA A 129 2.06 2.45 -18.06
N PHE A 130 2.40 3.54 -17.37
CA PHE A 130 3.04 4.71 -17.96
C PHE A 130 4.41 4.38 -18.56
N ILE A 131 5.27 3.70 -17.80
CA ILE A 131 6.60 3.31 -18.28
C ILE A 131 6.50 2.32 -19.45
N GLY A 132 5.55 1.37 -19.40
CA GLY A 132 5.27 0.49 -20.53
C GLY A 132 4.84 1.24 -21.80
N TYR A 133 4.10 2.35 -21.66
CA TYR A 133 3.75 3.22 -22.77
C TYR A 133 4.97 3.97 -23.33
N VAL A 134 5.84 4.50 -22.47
CA VAL A 134 7.09 5.17 -22.87
C VAL A 134 7.97 4.25 -23.72
N TYR A 135 8.10 2.98 -23.34
CA TYR A 135 8.87 2.01 -24.12
C TYR A 135 8.29 1.73 -25.51
N LYS A 136 6.97 1.52 -25.62
CA LYS A 136 6.30 1.27 -26.90
C LYS A 136 6.39 2.47 -27.85
N GLY A 137 6.38 3.69 -27.31
CA GLY A 137 6.50 4.91 -28.10
C GLY A 137 7.87 5.09 -28.77
N GLY A 138 8.92 4.42 -28.26
CA GLY A 138 10.29 4.55 -28.76
C GLY A 138 10.80 3.38 -29.61
N GLU A 139 10.03 2.30 -29.74
CA GLU A 139 10.35 1.15 -30.60
C GLU A 139 10.47 1.52 -32.09
N SER A 140 9.83 2.61 -32.52
CA SER A 140 9.74 3.01 -33.93
C SER A 140 11.01 3.65 -34.52
N GLY A 141 12.09 3.86 -33.74
CA GLY A 141 13.26 4.63 -34.18
C GLY A 141 14.65 4.06 -33.90
N GLY A 142 14.79 2.81 -33.44
CA GLY A 142 16.11 2.21 -33.14
C GLY A 142 16.80 2.77 -31.87
N GLN A 143 16.11 3.58 -31.07
CA GLN A 143 16.62 4.19 -29.82
C GLN A 143 16.40 3.32 -28.56
N LEU A 144 15.97 2.07 -28.74
CA LEU A 144 15.56 1.14 -27.68
C LEU A 144 16.61 0.95 -26.58
N GLU A 145 17.89 0.94 -26.93
CA GLU A 145 18.98 0.72 -25.97
C GLU A 145 19.15 1.89 -24.98
N PHE A 146 18.80 3.12 -25.40
CA PHE A 146 18.90 4.32 -24.56
C PHE A 146 17.64 4.58 -23.73
N LEU A 147 16.48 4.19 -24.22
CA LEU A 147 15.22 4.35 -23.48
C LEU A 147 15.16 3.43 -22.26
N SER A 148 15.88 2.31 -22.28
CA SER A 148 15.92 1.33 -21.19
C SER A 148 16.39 1.95 -19.85
N PRO A 149 17.59 2.54 -19.72
CA PRO A 149 18.03 3.21 -18.49
C PRO A 149 17.10 4.36 -18.04
N VAL A 150 16.62 5.16 -18.99
CA VAL A 150 15.76 6.32 -18.70
C VAL A 150 14.41 5.87 -18.14
N GLY A 151 13.80 4.85 -18.73
CA GLY A 151 12.52 4.30 -18.26
C GLY A 151 12.62 3.67 -16.87
N GLU A 152 13.73 2.99 -16.56
CA GLU A 152 13.94 2.43 -15.21
C GLU A 152 14.17 3.53 -14.17
N TYR A 153 14.91 4.59 -14.52
CA TYR A 153 15.07 5.76 -13.66
C TYR A 153 13.75 6.46 -13.39
N LEU A 154 12.94 6.70 -14.43
CA LEU A 154 11.61 7.28 -14.30
C LEU A 154 10.70 6.38 -13.43
N ARG A 155 10.76 5.06 -13.59
CA ARG A 155 10.01 4.12 -12.74
C ARG A 155 10.36 4.32 -11.27
N LEU A 156 11.65 4.36 -10.95
CA LEU A 156 12.12 4.53 -9.58
C LEU A 156 11.64 5.87 -9.00
N LEU A 157 11.75 6.96 -9.76
CA LEU A 157 11.25 8.27 -9.33
C LEU A 157 9.76 8.26 -9.05
N PHE A 158 8.95 7.68 -9.95
CA PHE A 158 7.50 7.63 -9.77
C PHE A 158 7.09 6.72 -8.62
N TYR A 159 7.73 5.56 -8.43
CA TYR A 159 7.50 4.74 -7.25
C TYR A 159 7.81 5.49 -5.96
N LEU A 160 8.88 6.27 -5.95
CA LEU A 160 9.25 7.07 -4.80
C LEU A 160 8.25 8.19 -4.52
N ALA A 161 7.81 8.90 -5.56
CA ALA A 161 6.80 9.93 -5.46
C ALA A 161 5.47 9.34 -4.97
N VAL A 162 5.03 8.20 -5.51
CA VAL A 162 3.84 7.46 -5.06
C VAL A 162 3.98 7.05 -3.61
N LEU A 163 5.15 6.56 -3.18
CA LEU A 163 5.38 6.15 -1.80
C LEU A 163 5.27 7.34 -0.83
N ILE A 164 5.95 8.45 -1.12
CA ILE A 164 5.88 9.67 -0.30
C ILE A 164 4.42 10.16 -0.24
N PHE A 165 3.77 10.25 -1.39
CA PHE A 165 2.38 10.69 -1.47
C PHE A 165 1.43 9.77 -0.68
N ALA A 166 1.59 8.46 -0.80
CA ALA A 166 0.77 7.48 -0.08
C ALA A 166 0.94 7.60 1.44
N LEU A 167 2.18 7.74 1.92
CA LEU A 167 2.48 7.86 3.34
C LEU A 167 1.93 9.17 3.92
N ASP A 168 2.06 10.27 3.19
CA ASP A 168 1.56 11.59 3.60
C ASP A 168 0.02 11.60 3.72
N VAL A 169 -0.68 11.10 2.69
CA VAL A 169 -2.16 10.93 2.73
C VAL A 169 -2.59 9.92 3.80
N GLY A 170 -1.72 8.94 4.09
CA GLY A 170 -1.84 7.99 5.18
C GLY A 170 -1.79 8.60 6.58
N GLY A 171 -1.38 9.87 6.72
CA GLY A 171 -1.19 10.54 8.00
C GLY A 171 0.16 10.27 8.64
N LEU A 172 1.09 9.64 7.92
CA LEU A 172 2.46 9.43 8.40
C LEU A 172 3.32 10.64 8.02
N SER A 173 4.11 11.14 8.98
CA SER A 173 5.05 12.22 8.70
C SER A 173 6.15 11.74 7.76
N VAL A 174 6.11 12.23 6.52
CA VAL A 174 7.11 11.93 5.50
C VAL A 174 8.35 12.81 5.59
N LYS A 175 8.41 13.76 6.53
CA LYS A 175 9.50 14.74 6.63
C LYS A 175 10.88 14.07 6.66
N THR A 176 11.07 13.09 7.52
CA THR A 176 12.34 12.36 7.64
C THR A 176 12.67 11.58 6.37
N LEU A 177 11.68 10.91 5.80
CA LEU A 177 11.83 10.16 4.57
C LEU A 177 12.25 11.08 3.41
N THR A 178 11.55 12.21 3.23
CA THR A 178 11.85 13.22 2.21
C THR A 178 13.24 13.84 2.41
N MET A 179 13.65 14.13 3.65
CA MET A 179 15.01 14.65 3.93
C MET A 179 16.11 13.68 3.51
N ILE A 180 15.89 12.37 3.66
CA ILE A 180 16.85 11.33 3.23
C ILE A 180 16.80 11.11 1.71
N LEU A 181 15.61 11.17 1.12
CA LEU A 181 15.39 10.85 -0.28
C LEU A 181 15.78 11.96 -1.25
N ILE A 182 15.62 13.24 -0.87
CA ILE A 182 15.97 14.38 -1.74
C ILE A 182 17.42 14.27 -2.26
N PRO A 183 18.44 14.05 -1.41
CA PRO A 183 19.82 13.88 -1.89
C PRO A 183 19.99 12.71 -2.86
N VAL A 184 19.32 11.58 -2.60
CA VAL A 184 19.37 10.39 -3.47
C VAL A 184 18.77 10.69 -4.84
N VAL A 185 17.61 11.36 -4.87
CA VAL A 185 16.95 11.78 -6.11
C VAL A 185 17.87 12.68 -6.92
N TRP A 186 18.45 13.73 -6.32
CA TRP A 186 19.39 14.61 -7.00
C TRP A 186 20.62 13.88 -7.52
N GLY A 187 21.19 12.95 -6.74
CA GLY A 187 22.32 12.13 -7.17
C GLY A 187 22.00 11.32 -8.42
N LEU A 188 20.84 10.67 -8.45
CA LEU A 188 20.38 9.91 -9.62
C LEU A 188 20.06 10.83 -10.81
N THR A 189 19.49 12.01 -10.58
CA THR A 189 19.23 13.02 -11.63
C THR A 189 20.52 13.45 -12.31
N ILE A 190 21.57 13.74 -11.53
CA ILE A 190 22.87 14.18 -12.07
C ILE A 190 23.49 13.07 -12.93
N ILE A 191 23.48 11.82 -12.46
CA ILE A 191 23.97 10.68 -13.24
C ILE A 191 23.20 10.57 -14.57
N MET A 192 21.88 10.76 -14.53
CA MET A 192 21.06 10.68 -15.73
C MET A 192 21.39 11.79 -16.73
N ILE A 193 21.58 13.03 -16.25
CA ILE A 193 21.99 14.16 -17.10
C ILE A 193 23.35 13.87 -17.75
N ILE A 194 24.32 13.35 -17.00
CA ILE A 194 25.66 13.01 -17.52
C ILE A 194 25.56 11.97 -18.64
N LEU A 195 24.76 10.92 -18.44
CA LEU A 195 24.58 9.86 -19.44
C LEU A 195 23.92 10.39 -20.72
N ILE A 196 22.88 11.24 -20.59
CA ILE A 196 22.21 11.86 -21.74
C ILE A 196 23.16 12.80 -22.48
N ALA A 197 23.83 13.71 -21.76
CA ALA A 197 24.74 14.69 -22.34
C ALA A 197 25.95 14.04 -23.00
N GLY A 198 26.54 13.02 -22.36
CA GLY A 198 27.67 12.27 -22.89
C GLY A 198 27.34 11.60 -24.23
N LYS A 199 26.16 11.00 -24.35
CA LYS A 199 25.73 10.40 -25.63
C LYS A 199 25.51 11.44 -26.71
N ILE A 200 24.84 12.55 -26.39
CA ILE A 200 24.63 13.66 -27.35
C ILE A 200 25.98 14.19 -27.83
N ALA A 201 26.96 14.34 -26.95
CA ALA A 201 28.30 14.78 -27.31
C ALA A 201 28.98 13.79 -28.29
N VAL A 202 28.88 12.48 -28.04
CA VAL A 202 29.42 11.46 -28.96
C VAL A 202 28.73 11.52 -30.32
N GLU A 203 27.40 11.59 -30.37
CA GLU A 203 26.64 11.68 -31.63
C GLU A 203 27.01 12.95 -32.44
N VAL A 204 27.20 14.08 -31.76
CA VAL A 204 27.62 15.34 -32.40
C VAL A 204 29.05 15.23 -32.93
N LEU A 205 29.98 14.65 -32.16
CA LEU A 205 31.37 14.45 -32.58
C LEU A 205 31.48 13.50 -33.77
N GLU A 206 30.69 12.43 -33.81
CA GLU A 206 30.64 11.51 -34.95
C GLU A 206 30.10 12.18 -36.22
N ARG A 207 29.08 13.06 -36.09
CA ARG A 207 28.56 13.84 -37.22
C ARG A 207 29.56 14.87 -37.72
N ALA A 208 30.34 15.50 -36.84
CA ALA A 208 31.37 16.47 -37.22
C ALA A 208 32.60 15.84 -37.89
N ARG A 209 32.78 14.51 -37.75
CA ARG A 209 33.90 13.75 -38.33
C ARG A 209 33.60 13.17 -39.73
N LYS A 210 32.35 13.22 -40.18
CA LYS A 210 31.92 12.84 -41.54
C LYS A 210 31.86 14.07 -42.44
#